data_AF-A0A7W7ZKV6-F1
#
_entry.id   AF-A0A7W7ZKV6-F1
#
_cell.length_a   1.000
_cell.length_b   1.000
_cell.length_c   1.000
_cell.angle_alpha   90.00
_cell.angle_beta   90.00
_cell.angle_gamma   90.00
#
_symmetry.space_group_name_H-M   'P 1'
#
loop_
_entity.id
_entity.type
_entity.pdbx_description
1 polymer ?
#
loop_
_entity_poly.entity_id
_entity_poly.type
_entity_poly.pdbx_seq_one_letter_code
_entity_poly.pdbx_strand_id
1 'polypeptide(L)'
;MMASFEDQLAELEKVVEQLERGDLSLDESVSLFERGVHLSNACKSQLSSAESRIQVLLEPSESGPVRVEELALAVADEEGDEDDEEVDEE
;
A
#
# COMPACT_ATOMS: atom_id res chain seq x y z
N MET A 1 -0.04 22.55 5.84
CA MET A 1 0.02 21.46 6.84
C MET A 1 -0.02 20.19 6.00
N MET A 2 0.99 19.31 6.11
CA MET A 2 1.00 18.05 5.33
C MET A 2 -0.26 17.24 5.69
N ALA A 3 -1.01 16.77 4.68
CA ALA A 3 -2.14 15.87 4.91
C ALA A 3 -1.64 14.54 5.49
N SER A 4 -2.40 13.90 6.38
CA SER A 4 -1.97 12.63 6.99
C SER A 4 -1.93 11.50 5.93
N PHE A 5 -1.33 10.37 6.30
CA PHE A 5 -1.35 9.18 5.47
C PHE A 5 -2.79 8.72 5.19
N GLU A 6 -3.63 8.70 6.21
CA GLU A 6 -5.03 8.31 6.14
C GLU A 6 -5.83 9.25 5.22
N ASP A 7 -5.57 10.55 5.28
CA ASP A 7 -6.21 11.53 4.40
C ASP A 7 -5.85 11.26 2.92
N GLN A 8 -4.57 11.02 2.64
CA GLN A 8 -4.08 10.75 1.28
C GLN A 8 -4.61 9.42 0.74
N LEU A 9 -4.68 8.40 1.59
CA LEU A 9 -5.26 7.10 1.24
C LEU A 9 -6.76 7.22 0.94
N ALA A 10 -7.52 7.90 1.80
CA ALA A 10 -8.94 8.13 1.58
C ALA A 10 -9.22 8.96 0.32
N GLU A 11 -8.33 9.88 -0.04
CA GLU A 11 -8.41 10.61 -1.30
C GLU A 11 -8.11 9.71 -2.51
N LEU A 12 -7.11 8.84 -2.41
CA LEU A 12 -6.76 7.88 -3.46
C LEU A 12 -7.92 6.91 -3.71
N GLU A 13 -8.54 6.37 -2.66
CA GLU A 13 -9.71 5.48 -2.76
C GLU A 13 -10.85 6.16 -3.53
N LYS A 14 -11.14 7.43 -3.24
CA LYS A 14 -12.16 8.21 -3.97
C LYS A 14 -11.81 8.43 -5.43
N VAL A 15 -10.53 8.58 -5.75
CA VAL A 15 -10.06 8.72 -7.14
C VAL A 15 -10.27 7.40 -7.89
N VAL A 16 -9.89 6.27 -7.27
CA VAL A 16 -10.11 4.94 -7.86
C VAL A 16 -11.60 4.68 -8.07
N GLU A 17 -12.43 4.94 -7.07
CA GLU A 17 -13.88 4.76 -7.16
C GLU A 17 -14.48 5.58 -8.32
N GLN A 18 -14.02 6.81 -8.53
CA GLN A 18 -14.46 7.64 -9.66
C GLN A 18 -14.00 7.07 -11.01
N LEU A 19 -12.76 6.59 -11.10
CA LEU A 19 -12.25 5.96 -12.33
C LEU A 19 -13.00 4.68 -12.68
N GLU A 20 -13.40 3.89 -11.68
CA GLU A 20 -14.13 2.63 -11.88
C GLU A 20 -15.59 2.80 -12.32
N ARG A 21 -16.23 3.93 -11.98
CA ARG A 21 -17.61 4.21 -12.42
C ARG A 21 -17.74 4.38 -13.94
N GLY A 22 -16.67 4.81 -14.61
CA GLY A 22 -16.59 4.86 -16.07
C GLY A 22 -17.51 5.89 -16.74
N ASP A 23 -18.08 6.84 -15.99
CA ASP A 23 -18.96 7.91 -16.47
C ASP A 23 -18.21 9.23 -16.76
N LEU A 24 -16.88 9.17 -16.82
CA LEU A 24 -15.98 10.31 -17.00
C LEU A 24 -15.64 10.57 -18.46
N SER A 25 -15.41 11.83 -18.81
CA SER A 25 -14.76 12.16 -20.07
C SER A 25 -13.29 11.74 -20.07
N LEU A 26 -12.67 11.69 -21.25
CA LEU A 26 -11.26 11.35 -21.40
C LEU A 26 -10.34 12.30 -20.60
N ASP A 27 -10.63 13.61 -20.65
CA ASP A 27 -9.83 14.63 -19.97
C ASP A 27 -9.93 14.48 -18.44
N GLU A 28 -11.13 14.24 -17.93
CA GLU A 28 -11.37 13.96 -16.51
C GLU A 28 -10.68 12.67 -16.06
N SER A 29 -10.74 11.62 -16.90
CA SER A 29 -10.10 10.33 -16.62
C SER A 29 -8.58 10.47 -16.52
N VAL A 30 -7.96 11.24 -17.42
CA VAL A 30 -6.52 11.53 -17.39
C VAL A 30 -6.17 12.34 -16.15
N SER A 31 -6.93 13.39 -15.84
CA SER A 31 -6.67 14.23 -14.66
C SER A 31 -6.78 13.44 -13.34
N LEU A 32 -7.80 12.59 -13.22
CA LEU A 32 -7.97 11.71 -12.06
C LEU A 32 -6.85 10.67 -11.97
N PHE A 33 -6.42 10.10 -13.10
CA PHE A 33 -5.30 9.17 -13.12
C PHE A 33 -3.99 9.83 -12.64
N GLU A 34 -3.66 11.01 -13.15
CA GLU A 34 -2.48 11.77 -12.71
C GLU A 34 -2.52 12.06 -11.21
N ARG A 35 -3.68 12.47 -10.68
CA ARG A 35 -3.89 12.69 -9.25
C ARG A 35 -3.72 11.39 -8.46
N GLY A 36 -4.27 10.28 -8.94
CA GLY A 36 -4.14 8.96 -8.31
C GLY A 36 -2.67 8.51 -8.23
N VAL A 37 -1.90 8.71 -9.30
CA VAL A 37 -0.45 8.43 -9.30
C VAL A 37 0.28 9.30 -8.27
N HIS A 38 -0.05 10.59 -8.19
CA HIS A 38 0.55 11.48 -7.20
C HIS A 38 0.27 11.04 -5.76
N LEU A 39 -1.00 10.72 -5.45
CA LEU A 39 -1.41 10.24 -4.13
C LEU A 39 -0.75 8.91 -3.78
N SER A 40 -0.70 7.96 -4.72
CA SER A 40 -0.02 6.66 -4.53
C SER A 40 1.46 6.84 -4.17
N ASN A 41 2.16 7.74 -4.86
CA ASN A 41 3.56 8.03 -4.58
C ASN A 41 3.76 8.72 -3.22
N ALA A 42 2.84 9.61 -2.83
CA ALA A 42 2.87 10.26 -1.53
C ALA A 42 2.69 9.25 -0.38
N CYS A 43 1.71 8.34 -0.50
CA CYS A 43 1.51 7.25 0.44
C CYS A 43 2.75 6.35 0.58
N LYS A 44 3.34 5.92 -0.56
CA LYS A 44 4.58 5.12 -0.57
C LYS A 44 5.74 5.84 0.12
N SER A 45 5.89 7.14 -0.12
CA SER A 45 6.94 7.94 0.50
C SER A 45 6.77 8.03 2.02
N GLN A 46 5.54 8.20 2.50
CA GLN A 46 5.27 8.20 3.95
C GLN A 46 5.54 6.85 4.60
N LEU A 47 5.12 5.75 3.97
CA LEU A 47 5.40 4.39 4.46
C LEU A 47 6.90 4.12 4.52
N SER A 48 7.65 4.47 3.47
CA SER A 48 9.10 4.32 3.44
C SER A 48 9.80 5.15 4.53
N SER A 49 9.31 6.37 4.78
CA SER A 49 9.84 7.20 5.88
C SER A 49 9.55 6.60 7.26
N ALA A 50 8.36 6.05 7.46
CA ALA A 50 8.01 5.35 8.69
C ALA A 50 8.85 4.10 8.90
N GLU A 51 9.03 3.28 7.86
CA GLU A 51 9.86 2.08 7.87
C GLU A 51 11.31 2.41 8.22
N SER A 52 11.90 3.41 7.56
CA SER A 52 13.27 3.85 7.84
C SER A 52 13.43 4.30 9.30
N ARG A 53 12.43 5.01 9.84
CA ARG A 53 12.45 5.43 11.25
C ARG A 53 12.37 4.23 12.21
N ILE A 54 11.58 3.21 11.87
CA ILE A 54 11.50 1.97 12.65
C ILE A 54 12.84 1.24 12.60
N GLN A 55 13.46 1.09 11.41
CA GLN A 55 14.77 0.45 11.26
C GLN A 55 15.84 1.12 12.13
N VAL A 56 15.92 2.46 12.14
CA VAL A 56 16.86 3.20 13.00
C VAL A 56 16.63 2.94 14.49
N LEU A 57 15.37 2.74 14.92
CA LEU A 57 15.06 2.42 16.32
C LEU A 57 15.39 0.97 16.69
N LEU A 58 15.42 0.07 15.70
CA LEU A 58 15.76 -1.34 15.87
C LEU A 58 17.27 -1.60 15.77
N GLU A 59 18.05 -0.67 15.21
CA GLU A 59 19.52 -0.76 15.19
C GLU A 59 20.06 -0.84 16.63
N PRO A 60 20.78 -1.92 17.00
CA PRO A 60 21.22 -2.12 18.36
C PRO A 60 22.27 -1.08 18.75
N SER A 61 21.90 -0.15 19.62
CA SER A 61 22.87 0.65 20.38
C SER A 61 23.63 -0.26 21.36
N GLU A 62 24.82 0.15 21.83
CA GLU A 62 25.66 -0.60 22.80
C GLU A 62 24.94 -0.99 24.11
N SER A 63 23.69 -0.56 24.33
CA SER A 63 22.82 -0.99 25.43
C SER A 63 21.75 -2.00 24.97
N GLY A 64 22.19 -3.15 24.44
CA GLY A 64 21.37 -4.35 24.26
C GLY A 64 20.35 -4.32 23.10
N PRO A 65 20.07 -5.48 22.46
CA PRO A 65 19.21 -5.53 21.28
C PRO A 65 17.73 -5.30 21.63
N VAL A 66 17.06 -4.43 20.86
CA VAL A 66 15.59 -4.36 20.80
C VAL A 66 15.10 -5.65 20.14
N ARG A 67 14.37 -6.49 20.88
CA ARG A 67 13.90 -7.79 20.38
C ARG A 67 12.65 -7.64 19.52
N VAL A 68 12.83 -7.82 18.22
CA VAL A 68 11.78 -7.87 17.19
C VAL A 68 10.93 -9.15 17.21
N GLU A 69 11.32 -10.18 17.97
CA GLU A 69 10.56 -11.45 18.10
C GLU A 69 9.14 -11.27 18.69
N GLU A 70 8.83 -10.13 19.31
CA GLU A 70 7.47 -9.84 19.80
C GLU A 70 6.53 -9.30 18.70
N LEU A 71 7.05 -8.88 17.53
CA LEU A 71 6.24 -8.28 16.45
C LEU A 71 5.85 -9.24 15.32
N ALA A 72 6.49 -10.41 15.21
CA ALA A 72 6.44 -11.28 14.02
C ALA A 72 5.42 -12.45 14.12
N LEU A 73 4.21 -12.23 14.67
CA LEU A 73 3.26 -13.33 14.93
C LEU A 73 2.00 -13.40 14.04
N ALA A 74 1.90 -12.70 12.91
CA ALA A 74 0.67 -12.79 12.08
C ALA A 74 0.83 -12.55 10.57
N VAL A 75 1.97 -12.87 9.97
CA VAL A 75 2.05 -13.08 8.51
C VAL A 75 2.48 -14.52 8.27
N ALA A 76 1.65 -15.44 8.76
CA ALA A 76 1.59 -16.77 8.18
C ALA A 76 0.99 -16.59 6.79
N ASP A 77 1.84 -16.65 5.76
CA ASP A 77 1.77 -17.76 4.83
C ASP A 77 0.33 -18.29 4.62
N GLU A 78 -0.48 -17.59 3.82
CA GLU A 78 -1.41 -18.31 2.96
C GLU A 78 -0.70 -18.51 1.63
N GLU A 79 0.09 -19.60 1.59
CA GLU A 79 0.29 -20.33 0.33
C GLU A 79 -1.09 -20.69 -0.21
N GLY A 80 -1.45 -20.06 -1.32
CA GLY A 80 -2.61 -20.36 -2.14
C GLY A 80 -2.19 -20.57 -3.59
N ASP A 81 -1.12 -21.33 -3.81
CA ASP A 81 -0.92 -22.08 -5.04
C ASP A 81 -1.74 -23.37 -4.88
N GLU A 82 -2.96 -23.39 -5.41
CA GLU A 82 -3.60 -24.63 -5.82
C GLU A 82 -3.83 -24.54 -7.33
N ASP A 83 -2.84 -25.11 -8.01
CA ASP A 83 -2.79 -25.66 -9.36
C ASP A 83 -4.09 -25.65 -10.20
N ASP A 84 -3.94 -25.06 -11.38
CA ASP A 84 -4.42 -25.51 -12.70
C ASP A 84 -5.11 -26.91 -12.70
N GLU A 85 -6.44 -26.97 -12.82
CA GLU A 85 -7.11 -28.14 -13.40
C GLU A 85 -7.69 -27.79 -14.78
N GLU A 86 -7.11 -28.43 -15.81
CA GLU A 86 -7.53 -28.41 -17.20
C GLU A 86 -8.98 -28.94 -17.39
N VAL A 87 -9.72 -28.21 -18.22
CA VAL A 87 -10.72 -28.61 -19.24
C VAL A 87 -11.38 -30.01 -19.14
N ASP A 88 -12.73 -30.04 -19.12
CA ASP A 88 -13.46 -30.93 -20.04
C ASP A 88 -14.74 -30.27 -20.56
N GLU A 89 -14.92 -30.33 -21.88
CA GLU A 89 -16.08 -29.84 -22.63
C GLU A 89 -17.14 -30.95 -22.70
N GLU A 90 -18.41 -30.66 -22.38
CA GLU A 90 -19.56 -31.44 -22.90
C GLU A 90 -20.59 -30.54 -23.58
#